data_AF-A0A377JZ49-F1
#
_entry.id   AF-A0A377JZ49-F1
#
_cell.length_a   1.000
_cell.length_b   1.000
_cell.length_c   1.000
_cell.angle_alpha   90.00
_cell.angle_beta   90.00
_cell.angle_gamma   90.00
#
_symmetry.space_group_name_H-M   'P 1'
#
loop_
_entity.id
_entity.type
_entity.pdbx_description
1 polymer ?
#
loop_
_entity_poly.entity_id
_entity_poly.type
_entity_poly.pdbx_seq_one_letter_code
_entity_poly.pdbx_strand_id
1 'polypeptide(L)'
;MKKVYVQADAKFRMLPEDVDKLYVRSANGEMVPFSAFTTSHWVYGSPRLERYNGLPSMEIQGEAAPGTSFRRCYGVDGKPCVKITGGIGYDWTGMSYQERLSGNQAPALVAISFVVVFLCLAALYESWSIPVSVMLVVPLGIVGVLLAATLFNQKK
;
A
#
# COMPACT_ATOMS: atom_id res chain seq x y z
N MET A 1 -13.78 30.93 -16.94
CA MET A 1 -15.24 30.78 -16.83
C MET A 1 -15.66 31.15 -15.41
N LYS A 2 -16.65 32.05 -15.23
CA LYS A 2 -17.21 32.35 -13.90
C LYS A 2 -18.36 31.39 -13.63
N LYS A 3 -18.33 30.69 -12.50
CA LYS A 3 -19.43 29.81 -12.06
C LYS A 3 -20.38 30.61 -11.19
N VAL A 4 -21.68 30.49 -11.47
CA VAL A 4 -22.75 31.06 -10.64
C VAL A 4 -23.47 29.91 -9.96
N TYR A 5 -23.58 29.98 -8.65
CA TYR A 5 -24.26 28.98 -7.82
C TYR A 5 -25.50 29.62 -7.18
N VAL A 6 -26.61 28.89 -7.21
CA VAL A 6 -27.84 29.26 -6.50
C VAL A 6 -28.11 28.16 -5.49
N GLN A 7 -28.23 28.52 -4.22
CA GLN A 7 -28.46 27.60 -3.11
C GLN A 7 -29.33 28.29 -2.06
N ALA A 8 -30.17 27.51 -1.36
CA ALA A 8 -30.91 28.01 -0.20
C ALA A 8 -29.96 28.43 0.93
N ASP A 9 -30.37 29.47 1.66
CA ASP A 9 -29.66 29.97 2.85
C ASP A 9 -29.53 28.87 3.91
N ALA A 10 -28.48 28.92 4.73
CA ALA A 10 -28.08 27.84 5.64
C ALA A 10 -29.22 27.41 6.57
N LYS A 11 -29.97 28.36 7.13
CA LYS A 11 -31.08 28.12 8.07
C LYS A 11 -32.25 27.29 7.51
N PHE A 12 -32.32 27.08 6.19
CA PHE A 12 -33.36 26.30 5.53
C PHE A 12 -32.85 24.93 5.02
N ARG A 13 -31.68 24.45 5.49
CA ARG A 13 -31.07 23.19 5.04
C ARG A 13 -30.21 22.49 6.10
N MET A 14 -30.47 22.74 7.39
CA MET A 14 -29.65 22.16 8.47
C MET A 14 -30.21 20.83 8.98
N LEU A 15 -31.53 20.70 9.01
CA LEU A 15 -32.22 19.52 9.54
C LEU A 15 -33.01 18.80 8.43
N PRO A 16 -33.27 17.49 8.60
CA PRO A 16 -34.15 16.74 7.68
C PRO A 16 -35.54 17.38 7.52
N GLU A 17 -36.11 17.92 8.61
CA GLU A 17 -37.41 18.61 8.64
C GLU A 17 -37.45 19.88 7.77
N ASP A 18 -36.30 20.45 7.42
CA ASP A 18 -36.26 21.62 6.53
C ASP A 18 -36.62 21.26 5.08
N VAL A 19 -36.49 19.98 4.70
CA VAL A 19 -36.88 19.48 3.37
C VAL A 19 -38.40 19.57 3.19
N ASP A 20 -39.18 19.35 4.25
CA ASP A 20 -40.65 19.39 4.20
C ASP A 20 -41.19 20.80 3.93
N LYS A 21 -40.39 21.83 4.21
CA LYS A 21 -40.70 23.24 3.98
C LYS A 21 -40.46 23.67 2.53
N LEU A 22 -39.92 22.77 1.68
CA LEU A 22 -39.74 23.03 0.26
C LEU A 22 -41.05 22.78 -0.49
N TYR A 23 -41.41 23.72 -1.36
CA TYR A 23 -42.61 23.64 -2.18
C TYR A 23 -42.23 23.57 -3.66
N VAL A 24 -42.89 22.67 -4.38
CA VAL A 24 -42.76 22.55 -5.84
C VAL A 24 -44.10 22.84 -6.48
N ARG A 25 -44.08 23.49 -7.63
CA ARG A 25 -45.30 23.77 -8.39
C ARG A 25 -45.78 22.49 -9.07
N SER A 26 -47.03 22.11 -8.81
CA SER A 26 -47.73 21.02 -9.48
C SER A 26 -48.13 21.42 -10.91
N ALA A 27 -48.49 20.43 -11.74
CA ALA A 27 -48.99 20.64 -13.11
C ALA A 27 -50.20 21.58 -13.15
N ASN A 28 -51.00 21.60 -12.07
CA ASN A 28 -52.17 22.45 -11.93
C ASN A 28 -51.85 23.87 -11.43
N GLY A 29 -50.56 24.22 -11.28
CA GLY A 29 -50.12 25.54 -10.83
C GLY A 29 -50.09 25.74 -9.31
N GLU A 30 -50.62 24.80 -8.52
CA GLU A 30 -50.60 24.84 -7.06
C GLU A 30 -49.22 24.53 -6.48
N MET A 31 -48.90 25.10 -5.31
CA MET A 31 -47.66 24.81 -4.59
C MET A 31 -47.87 23.63 -3.65
N VAL A 32 -47.13 22.54 -3.86
CA VAL A 32 -47.24 21.30 -3.09
C VAL A 32 -45.96 21.09 -2.27
N PRO A 33 -46.05 20.83 -0.95
CA PRO A 33 -44.88 20.58 -0.12
C PRO A 33 -44.27 19.21 -0.41
N PHE A 34 -42.95 19.08 -0.23
CA PHE A 34 -42.23 17.80 -0.42
C PHE A 34 -42.75 16.65 0.46
N SER A 35 -43.27 16.97 1.64
CA SER A 35 -43.86 15.99 2.57
C SER A 35 -45.12 15.30 2.03
N ALA A 36 -45.79 15.87 1.02
CA ALA A 36 -47.00 15.30 0.45
C ALA A 36 -46.74 14.06 -0.42
N PHE A 37 -45.50 13.85 -0.89
CA PHE A 37 -45.16 12.78 -1.83
C PHE A 37 -43.80 12.11 -1.58
N THR A 38 -43.06 12.50 -0.54
CA THR A 38 -41.78 11.89 -0.18
C THR A 38 -41.77 11.45 1.29
N THR A 39 -40.91 10.48 1.62
CA THR A 39 -40.67 10.05 3.00
C THR A 39 -39.17 9.91 3.22
N SER A 40 -38.69 10.29 4.40
CA SER A 40 -37.27 10.22 4.77
C SER A 40 -37.05 9.11 5.80
N HIS A 41 -35.90 8.44 5.72
CA HIS A 41 -35.47 7.44 6.70
C HIS A 41 -33.94 7.44 6.79
N TRP A 42 -33.45 7.09 7.97
CA TRP A 42 -32.01 6.95 8.19
C TRP A 42 -31.51 5.62 7.64
N VAL A 43 -30.42 5.68 6.89
CA VAL A 43 -29.72 4.50 6.37
C VAL A 43 -28.25 4.59 6.71
N TYR A 44 -27.62 3.42 6.90
CA TYR A 44 -26.17 3.33 6.97
C TYR A 44 -25.59 3.27 5.57
N GLY A 45 -24.63 4.14 5.28
CA GLY A 45 -23.88 4.15 4.04
C GLY A 45 -22.42 4.47 4.33
N SER A 46 -21.51 3.86 3.57
CA SER A 46 -20.09 4.22 3.68
C SER A 46 -19.88 5.62 3.09
N PRO A 47 -19.25 6.56 3.80
CA PRO A 47 -18.93 7.89 3.26
C PRO A 47 -17.89 7.80 2.14
N ARG A 48 -17.19 6.67 2.03
CA ARG A 48 -16.17 6.41 1.01
C ARG A 48 -16.26 4.97 0.51
N LEU A 49 -16.36 4.80 -0.80
CA LEU A 49 -16.26 3.49 -1.45
C LEU A 49 -14.90 3.40 -2.13
N GLU A 50 -14.07 2.46 -1.68
CA GLU A 50 -12.76 2.20 -2.24
C GLU A 50 -12.82 1.00 -3.18
N ARG A 51 -12.01 1.06 -4.24
CA ARG A 51 -11.88 -0.02 -5.21
C ARG A 51 -10.41 -0.20 -5.56
N TYR A 52 -10.00 -1.46 -5.68
CA TYR A 52 -8.65 -1.86 -6.09
C TYR A 52 -8.78 -2.81 -7.26
N ASN A 53 -8.04 -2.56 -8.34
CA ASN A 53 -8.13 -3.30 -9.61
C ASN A 53 -9.58 -3.50 -10.11
N GLY A 54 -10.44 -2.49 -9.90
CA GLY A 54 -11.84 -2.51 -10.34
C GLY A 54 -12.80 -3.29 -9.43
N LEU A 55 -12.31 -3.96 -8.38
CA LEU A 55 -13.15 -4.66 -7.40
C LEU A 55 -13.37 -3.80 -6.15
N PRO A 56 -14.53 -3.91 -5.47
CA PRO A 56 -14.73 -3.31 -4.16
C PRO A 56 -13.66 -3.81 -3.19
N SER A 57 -12.96 -2.88 -2.54
CA SER A 57 -11.86 -3.20 -1.66
C SER A 57 -11.85 -2.29 -0.45
N MET A 58 -11.08 -2.66 0.56
CA MET A 58 -10.79 -1.83 1.70
C MET A 58 -9.28 -1.82 1.91
N GLU A 59 -8.69 -0.64 2.01
CA GLU A 59 -7.27 -0.53 2.29
C GLU A 59 -6.98 -0.87 3.76
N ILE A 60 -6.02 -1.77 3.98
CA ILE A 60 -5.53 -2.13 5.31
C ILE A 60 -4.06 -1.74 5.38
N GLN A 61 -3.73 -0.87 6.33
CA GLN A 61 -2.38 -0.41 6.57
C GLN A 61 -1.87 -0.95 7.91
N GLY A 62 -0.57 -1.22 7.97
CA GLY A 62 0.09 -1.70 9.17
C GLY A 62 1.59 -1.77 8.98
N GLU A 63 2.30 -1.84 10.09
CA GLU A 63 3.75 -1.96 10.15
C GLU A 63 4.17 -3.26 10.85
N ALA A 64 5.41 -3.67 10.62
CA ALA A 64 5.96 -4.82 11.32
C ALA A 64 6.17 -4.48 12.80
N ALA A 65 5.90 -5.43 13.68
CA ALA A 65 6.20 -5.29 15.09
C ALA A 65 7.71 -5.03 15.29
N PRO A 66 8.12 -4.21 16.29
CA PRO A 66 9.52 -3.90 16.54
C PRO A 66 10.40 -5.15 16.60
N GLY A 67 11.54 -5.12 15.91
CA GLY A 67 12.48 -6.25 15.84
C GLY A 67 12.10 -7.36 14.85
N THR A 68 11.00 -7.22 14.12
CA THR A 68 10.57 -8.18 13.09
C THR A 68 10.74 -7.58 11.71
N SER A 69 11.21 -8.37 10.75
CA SER A 69 11.28 -7.93 9.37
C SER A 69 9.89 -7.91 8.74
N PHE A 70 9.65 -6.95 7.85
CA PHE A 70 8.41 -6.79 7.11
C PHE A 70 8.03 -8.04 6.28
N ARG A 71 9.03 -8.79 5.80
CA ARG A 71 8.83 -10.09 5.12
C ARG A 71 8.09 -11.11 5.98
N ARG A 72 8.22 -11.03 7.31
CA ARG A 72 7.51 -11.91 8.25
C ARG A 72 6.01 -11.60 8.30
N CYS A 73 5.59 -10.37 7.99
CA CYS A 73 4.19 -9.92 8.01
C CYS A 73 3.34 -10.50 6.86
N TYR A 74 3.97 -11.05 5.82
CA TYR A 74 3.28 -11.67 4.69
C TYR A 74 3.29 -13.20 4.76
N GLY A 75 3.84 -13.78 5.84
CA GLY A 75 4.09 -15.22 5.92
C GLY A 75 5.04 -15.74 4.84
N VAL A 76 5.37 -17.03 4.91
CA VAL A 76 6.24 -17.69 3.91
C VAL A 76 5.55 -17.81 2.55
N ASP A 77 4.21 -17.88 2.55
CA ASP A 77 3.39 -18.07 1.34
C ASP A 77 2.86 -16.76 0.73
N GLY A 78 3.19 -15.59 1.30
CA GLY A 78 2.60 -14.30 0.88
C GLY A 78 1.14 -14.10 1.32
N LYS A 79 0.68 -14.85 2.33
CA LYS A 79 -0.65 -14.72 2.95
C LYS A 79 -0.64 -13.65 4.04
N PRO A 80 -1.65 -12.77 4.10
CA PRO A 80 -1.74 -11.80 5.18
C PRO A 80 -1.86 -12.50 6.54
N CYS A 81 -1.32 -11.89 7.60
CA CYS A 81 -1.46 -12.38 8.98
C CYS A 81 -2.90 -12.34 9.50
N VAL A 82 -3.82 -11.70 8.78
CA VAL A 82 -5.24 -11.61 9.14
C VAL A 82 -5.97 -12.84 8.62
N LYS A 83 -6.82 -13.43 9.47
CA LYS A 83 -7.66 -14.57 9.08
C LYS A 83 -8.76 -14.09 8.14
N ILE A 84 -8.63 -14.43 6.86
CA ILE A 84 -9.60 -14.08 5.82
C ILE A 84 -10.56 -15.28 5.62
N THR A 85 -11.86 -15.02 5.70
CA THR A 85 -12.92 -16.00 5.38
C THR A 85 -13.01 -16.19 3.86
N GLY A 86 -13.39 -17.39 3.41
CA GLY A 86 -13.51 -17.69 1.97
C GLY A 86 -14.39 -16.68 1.23
N GLY A 87 -13.97 -16.31 0.01
CA GLY A 87 -14.65 -15.33 -0.84
C GLY A 87 -14.05 -13.92 -0.83
N ILE A 88 -13.12 -13.63 0.09
CA ILE A 88 -12.39 -12.36 0.12
C ILE A 88 -10.97 -12.59 -0.42
N GLY A 89 -10.64 -11.86 -1.49
CA GLY A 89 -9.27 -11.79 -2.02
C GLY A 89 -8.43 -10.75 -1.28
N TYR A 90 -7.12 -10.85 -1.39
CA TYR A 90 -6.18 -9.83 -0.91
C TYR A 90 -5.16 -9.54 -1.99
N ASP A 91 -4.69 -8.30 -2.05
CA ASP A 91 -3.61 -7.90 -2.94
C ASP A 91 -2.72 -6.86 -2.24
N TRP A 92 -1.46 -6.82 -2.63
CA TRP A 92 -0.46 -5.91 -2.07
C TRP A 92 -0.27 -4.73 -2.99
N THR A 93 -0.18 -3.51 -2.43
CA THR A 93 0.02 -2.28 -3.20
C THR A 93 1.19 -1.46 -2.68
N GLY A 94 1.67 -0.51 -3.49
CA GLY A 94 2.73 0.42 -3.12
C GLY A 94 4.05 -0.25 -2.74
N MET A 95 4.61 0.14 -1.59
CA MET A 95 5.89 -0.37 -1.10
C MET A 95 5.86 -1.89 -0.86
N SER A 96 4.75 -2.40 -0.33
CA SER A 96 4.52 -3.83 -0.11
C SER A 96 4.66 -4.66 -1.38
N TYR A 97 4.10 -4.14 -2.49
CA TYR A 97 4.16 -4.78 -3.80
C TYR A 97 5.59 -4.78 -4.36
N GLN A 98 6.30 -3.64 -4.24
CA GLN A 98 7.67 -3.51 -4.72
C GLN A 98 8.63 -4.41 -3.95
N GLU A 99 8.56 -4.42 -2.62
CA GLU A 99 9.37 -5.30 -1.78
C GLU A 99 9.15 -6.78 -2.10
N ARG A 100 7.91 -7.17 -2.44
CA ARG A 100 7.61 -8.53 -2.90
C ARG A 100 8.25 -8.85 -4.24
N LEU A 101 8.26 -7.91 -5.19
CA LEU A 101 8.86 -8.10 -6.51
C LEU A 101 10.39 -8.07 -6.51
N SER A 102 10.99 -7.11 -5.80
CA SER A 102 12.44 -6.84 -5.86
C SER A 102 13.22 -7.51 -4.74
N GLY A 103 12.57 -7.87 -3.62
CA GLY A 103 13.25 -8.26 -2.39
C GLY A 103 14.06 -9.56 -2.46
N ASN A 104 14.00 -10.33 -3.56
CA ASN A 104 14.80 -11.55 -3.74
C ASN A 104 15.86 -11.47 -4.85
N GLN A 105 16.06 -10.30 -5.48
CA GLN A 105 17.02 -10.19 -6.60
C GLN A 105 18.47 -9.97 -6.14
N ALA A 106 18.66 -9.39 -4.95
CA ALA A 106 19.99 -9.04 -4.45
C ALA A 106 20.96 -10.24 -4.36
N PRO A 107 20.58 -11.43 -3.83
CA PRO A 107 21.50 -12.57 -3.76
C PRO A 107 21.96 -13.06 -5.14
N ALA A 108 21.04 -13.06 -6.12
CA ALA A 108 21.35 -13.49 -7.47
C ALA A 108 22.33 -12.52 -8.17
N LEU A 109 22.09 -11.21 -8.04
CA LEU A 109 22.97 -10.19 -8.61
C LEU A 109 24.37 -10.22 -7.99
N VAL A 110 24.45 -10.40 -6.67
CA VAL A 110 25.72 -10.55 -5.95
C VAL A 110 26.47 -11.79 -6.43
N ALA A 111 25.79 -12.94 -6.55
CA ALA A 111 26.41 -14.17 -7.05
C ALA A 111 26.98 -14.00 -8.48
N ILE A 112 26.22 -13.37 -9.39
CA ILE A 112 26.69 -13.09 -10.75
C ILE A 112 27.92 -12.17 -10.72
N SER A 113 27.89 -11.12 -9.90
CA SER A 113 29.03 -10.21 -9.73
C SER A 113 30.28 -10.95 -9.24
N PHE A 114 30.15 -11.83 -8.25
CA PHE A 114 31.25 -12.67 -7.77
C PHE A 114 31.84 -13.55 -8.88
N VAL A 115 31.00 -14.18 -9.70
CA VAL A 115 31.47 -15.02 -10.82
C VAL A 115 32.24 -14.18 -11.84
N VAL A 116 31.72 -13.02 -12.22
CA VAL A 116 32.39 -12.14 -13.20
C VAL A 116 33.74 -11.65 -12.68
N VAL A 117 33.79 -11.18 -11.42
CA VAL A 117 35.03 -10.72 -10.79
C VAL A 117 36.06 -11.87 -10.70
N PHE A 118 35.61 -13.07 -10.32
CA PHE A 118 36.46 -14.26 -10.28
C PHE A 118 37.08 -14.56 -11.66
N LEU A 119 36.25 -14.56 -12.72
CA LEU A 119 36.71 -14.84 -14.08
C LEU A 119 37.69 -13.76 -14.59
N CYS A 120 37.44 -12.48 -14.30
CA CYS A 120 38.36 -11.39 -14.66
C CYS A 120 39.73 -11.56 -13.98
N LEU A 121 39.75 -11.89 -12.69
CA LEU A 121 40.99 -12.13 -11.95
C LEU A 121 41.70 -13.39 -12.45
N ALA A 122 40.96 -14.45 -12.77
CA ALA A 122 41.53 -15.69 -13.29
C ALA A 122 42.22 -15.47 -14.64
N ALA A 123 41.60 -14.67 -15.53
CA ALA A 123 42.18 -14.28 -16.79
C ALA A 123 43.41 -13.37 -16.62
N LEU A 124 43.36 -12.42 -15.68
CA LEU A 124 44.46 -11.48 -15.42
C LEU A 124 45.73 -12.16 -14.88
N TYR A 125 45.56 -13.11 -13.94
CA TYR A 125 46.65 -13.84 -13.31
C TYR A 125 46.97 -15.17 -14.00
N GLU A 126 46.26 -15.49 -15.09
CA GLU A 126 46.37 -16.76 -15.83
C GLU A 126 46.26 -18.01 -14.92
N SER A 127 45.55 -17.88 -13.79
CA SER A 127 45.53 -18.86 -12.71
C SER A 127 44.18 -18.88 -12.01
N TRP A 128 43.69 -20.08 -11.70
CA TRP A 128 42.44 -20.29 -10.99
C TRP A 128 42.60 -20.21 -9.46
N SER A 129 43.81 -20.39 -8.94
CA SER A 129 44.08 -20.45 -7.50
C SER A 129 44.28 -19.07 -6.87
N ILE A 130 44.88 -18.12 -7.62
CA ILE A 130 45.13 -16.75 -7.15
C ILE A 130 43.79 -16.01 -6.86
N PRO A 131 42.79 -16.03 -7.75
CA PRO A 131 41.49 -15.40 -7.50
C PRO A 131 40.75 -15.95 -6.28
N VAL A 132 40.83 -17.26 -6.01
CA VAL A 132 40.21 -17.86 -4.80
C VAL A 132 40.80 -17.23 -3.54
N SER A 133 42.12 -17.06 -3.51
CA SER A 133 42.83 -16.45 -2.38
C SER A 133 42.40 -15.00 -2.16
N VAL A 134 42.18 -14.24 -3.24
CA VAL A 134 41.68 -12.85 -3.19
C VAL A 134 40.22 -12.81 -2.71
N MET A 135 39.38 -13.75 -3.13
CA MET A 135 37.97 -13.79 -2.73
C MET A 135 37.76 -14.07 -1.24
N LEU A 136 38.72 -14.73 -0.56
CA LEU A 136 38.67 -14.98 0.89
C LEU A 136 38.74 -13.70 1.75
N VAL A 137 39.14 -12.55 1.17
CA VAL A 137 39.09 -11.25 1.86
C VAL A 137 37.65 -10.74 2.02
N VAL A 138 36.73 -11.12 1.13
CA VAL A 138 35.38 -10.53 1.08
C VAL A 138 34.55 -10.79 2.35
N PRO A 139 34.49 -12.01 2.91
CA PRO A 139 33.82 -12.27 4.19
C PRO A 139 34.37 -11.40 5.33
N LEU A 140 35.67 -11.12 5.34
CA LEU A 140 36.32 -10.29 6.35
C LEU A 140 35.83 -8.83 6.26
N GLY A 141 35.63 -8.31 5.05
CA GLY A 141 34.98 -7.02 4.81
C GLY A 141 33.52 -6.96 5.27
N ILE A 142 32.74 -8.01 4.99
CA ILE A 142 31.34 -8.10 5.43
C ILE A 142 31.24 -8.06 6.97
N VAL A 143 32.09 -8.81 7.66
CA VAL A 143 32.15 -8.80 9.13
C VAL A 143 32.50 -7.41 9.66
N GLY A 144 33.48 -6.73 9.06
CA GLY A 144 33.84 -5.36 9.45
C GLY A 144 32.68 -4.37 9.31
N VAL A 145 31.95 -4.42 8.20
CA VAL A 145 30.77 -3.57 7.98
C VAL A 145 29.65 -3.87 8.98
N LEU A 146 29.35 -5.15 9.23
CA LEU A 146 28.32 -5.55 10.20
C LEU A 146 28.68 -5.15 11.63
N LEU A 147 29.95 -5.30 12.03
CA LEU A 147 30.44 -4.87 13.33
C LEU A 147 30.33 -3.35 13.50
N ALA A 148 30.78 -2.57 12.52
CA ALA A 148 30.66 -1.13 12.56
C ALA A 148 29.18 -0.69 12.61
N ALA A 149 28.33 -1.25 11.75
CA ALA A 149 26.90 -0.91 11.70
C ALA A 149 26.17 -1.21 13.02
N THR A 150 26.50 -2.34 13.66
CA THR A 150 25.92 -2.71 14.96
C THR A 150 26.42 -1.82 16.10
N LEU A 151 27.72 -1.47 16.11
CA LEU A 151 28.31 -0.56 17.09
C LEU A 151 27.75 0.87 16.99
N PHE A 152 27.54 1.37 15.77
CA PHE A 152 26.95 2.69 15.51
C PHE A 152 25.42 2.68 15.48
N ASN A 153 24.79 1.58 15.92
CA ASN A 153 23.34 1.38 16.00
C ASN A 153 22.58 1.78 14.72
N GLN A 154 23.18 1.54 13.56
CA GLN A 154 22.56 1.71 12.24
C GLN A 154 21.62 0.52 11.98
N LYS A 155 20.53 0.44 12.75
CA LYS A 155 19.46 -0.54 12.51
C LYS A 155 18.49 0.06 11.50
N LYS A 156 18.35 -0.60 10.35
CA LYS A 156 17.24 -0.41 9.42
C LYS A 156 16.05 -1.22 9.90
#